data_AF-A0A830D1R7-F1
#
_entry.id   AF-A0A830D1R7-F1
#
_cell.length_a   1.000
_cell.length_b   1.000
_cell.length_c   1.000
_cell.angle_alpha   90.00
_cell.angle_beta   90.00
_cell.angle_gamma   90.00
#
_symmetry.space_group_name_H-M   'P 1'
#
loop_
_entity.id
_entity.type
_entity.pdbx_description
1 polymer ?
#
loop_
_entity_poly.entity_id
_entity_poly.type
_entity_poly.pdbx_seq_one_letter_code
_entity_poly.pdbx_strand_id
1 'polypeptide(L)'
;MGGCDKQGFPMKQGVLTPSRVRLFLYRGTPCFHGYGRRNGESRRKSVRGCIVSHDLSVLNLVIVKKGENDLFGLTDVEKPRMRGPKRASKINLSKEDDVRKYANTYHRTFTTKASKKVSNTPKIKG
;
A
#
# COMPACT_ATOMS: atom_id res chain seq x y z
N MET A 1 -4.39 -3.00 -8.62
CA MET A 1 -4.08 -1.95 -9.62
C MET A 1 -5.38 -1.34 -10.10
N GLY A 2 -5.34 -0.18 -10.75
CA GLY A 2 -6.54 0.57 -11.12
C GLY A 2 -6.17 1.92 -11.73
N GLY A 3 -7.06 2.90 -11.63
CA GLY A 3 -6.84 4.22 -12.17
C GLY A 3 -7.89 5.21 -11.69
N CYS A 4 -7.74 6.45 -12.12
CA CYS A 4 -8.69 7.53 -11.87
C CYS A 4 -9.07 8.18 -13.19
N ASP A 5 -10.33 8.57 -13.31
CA ASP A 5 -10.78 9.38 -14.44
C ASP A 5 -10.46 10.87 -14.28
N LYS A 6 -10.80 11.66 -15.30
CA LYS A 6 -10.55 13.11 -15.36
C LYS A 6 -11.17 13.92 -14.22
N GLN A 7 -12.21 13.42 -13.54
CA GLN A 7 -12.80 14.11 -12.38
C GLN A 7 -12.40 13.43 -11.06
N GLY A 8 -11.43 12.53 -11.09
CA GLY A 8 -10.86 11.87 -9.92
C GLY A 8 -11.69 10.71 -9.38
N PHE A 9 -12.70 10.20 -10.11
CA PHE A 9 -13.40 9.00 -9.64
C PHE A 9 -12.54 7.75 -9.87
N PRO A 10 -12.31 6.95 -8.82
CA PRO A 10 -11.47 5.77 -8.91
C PRO A 10 -12.19 4.61 -9.62
N MET A 11 -11.41 3.77 -10.31
CA MET A 11 -11.87 2.51 -10.89
C MET A 11 -12.19 1.48 -9.80
N LYS A 12 -13.31 0.77 -9.95
CA LYS A 12 -13.69 -0.34 -9.08
C LYS A 12 -13.66 -1.67 -9.83
N GLN A 13 -12.88 -2.63 -9.32
CA GLN A 13 -12.85 -3.99 -9.86
C GLN A 13 -14.23 -4.65 -9.77
N GLY A 14 -14.60 -5.40 -10.83
CA GLY A 14 -15.88 -6.12 -10.92
C GLY A 14 -17.04 -5.28 -11.46
N VAL A 15 -16.83 -4.01 -11.76
CA VAL A 15 -17.81 -3.16 -12.44
C VAL A 15 -17.49 -3.17 -13.93
N LEU A 16 -18.16 -4.03 -14.70
CA LEU A 16 -17.87 -4.32 -16.11
C LEU A 16 -18.46 -3.28 -17.07
N THR A 17 -18.24 -2.00 -16.78
CA THR A 17 -18.60 -0.89 -17.66
C THR A 17 -17.37 -0.04 -17.93
N PRO A 18 -17.28 0.62 -19.10
CA PRO A 18 -16.35 1.71 -19.26
C PRO A 18 -16.87 2.88 -18.40
N SER A 19 -18.09 3.35 -18.62
CA SER A 19 -18.67 4.51 -17.93
C SER A 19 -18.77 4.38 -16.40
N ARG A 20 -19.10 5.52 -15.75
CA ARG A 20 -19.34 5.56 -14.30
C ARG A 20 -20.70 5.01 -13.93
N VAL A 21 -20.76 4.43 -12.75
CA VAL A 21 -21.99 3.94 -12.13
C VAL A 21 -22.08 4.42 -10.69
N ARG A 22 -23.31 4.59 -10.17
CA ARG A 22 -23.54 4.94 -8.76
C ARG A 22 -23.82 3.69 -7.96
N LEU A 23 -22.87 3.30 -7.10
CA LEU A 23 -22.99 2.12 -6.25
C LEU A 23 -23.16 2.50 -4.80
N PHE A 24 -23.86 1.65 -4.05
CA PHE A 24 -23.90 1.71 -2.60
C PHE A 24 -22.64 1.05 -2.04
N LEU A 25 -21.80 1.81 -1.33
CA LEU A 25 -20.51 1.34 -0.83
C LEU A 25 -20.50 1.32 0.70
N TYR A 26 -19.94 0.24 1.25
CA TYR A 26 -19.71 0.04 2.69
C TYR A 26 -18.32 0.52 3.09
N ARG A 27 -18.16 0.92 4.34
CA ARG A 27 -16.87 1.36 4.90
C ARG A 27 -15.79 0.28 4.68
N GLY A 28 -14.62 0.70 4.19
CA GLY A 28 -13.48 -0.18 3.92
C GLY A 28 -13.52 -0.86 2.55
N THR A 29 -14.60 -0.73 1.79
CA THR A 29 -14.62 -1.19 0.39
C THR A 29 -13.81 -0.25 -0.50
N PRO A 30 -13.22 -0.75 -1.60
CA PRO A 30 -12.55 0.09 -2.58
C PRO A 30 -13.46 1.23 -3.04
N CYS A 31 -12.89 2.42 -3.22
CA CYS A 31 -13.58 3.68 -3.53
C CYS A 31 -14.33 4.32 -2.32
N PHE A 32 -14.35 3.67 -1.14
CA PHE A 32 -14.90 4.24 0.08
C PHE A 32 -14.17 3.78 1.36
N HIS A 33 -13.18 4.57 1.78
CA HIS A 33 -12.44 4.33 3.02
C HIS A 33 -13.30 4.47 4.29
N GLY A 34 -14.24 5.43 4.30
CA GLY A 34 -15.19 5.63 5.40
C GLY A 34 -14.57 6.10 6.73
N TYR A 35 -13.40 6.76 6.72
CA TYR A 35 -12.88 7.46 7.90
C TYR A 35 -13.85 8.56 8.36
N GLY A 36 -14.05 8.66 9.68
CA GLY A 36 -14.97 9.62 10.30
C GLY A 36 -16.46 9.34 10.10
N ARG A 37 -16.82 8.17 9.55
CA ARG A 37 -18.22 7.76 9.34
C ARG A 37 -18.70 6.84 10.46
N ARG A 38 -20.02 6.83 10.69
CA ARG A 38 -20.62 5.97 11.72
C ARG A 38 -20.46 4.50 11.36
N ASN A 39 -20.41 3.63 12.35
CA ASN A 39 -20.40 2.19 12.12
C ASN A 39 -21.70 1.78 11.39
N GLY A 40 -21.57 0.93 10.38
CA GLY A 40 -22.69 0.53 9.52
C GLY A 40 -23.10 1.56 8.44
N GLU A 41 -22.51 2.77 8.43
CA GLU A 41 -22.82 3.76 7.41
C GLU A 41 -22.38 3.28 6.02
N SER A 42 -23.29 3.42 5.06
CA SER A 42 -23.07 3.12 3.67
C SER A 42 -23.48 4.31 2.83
N ARG A 43 -22.75 4.56 1.73
CA ARG A 43 -22.98 5.76 0.92
C ARG A 43 -23.04 5.41 -0.55
N ARG A 44 -24.06 5.95 -1.24
CA ARG A 44 -24.16 5.89 -2.69
C ARG A 44 -23.16 6.87 -3.32
N LYS A 45 -22.14 6.35 -3.98
CA LYS A 45 -21.08 7.13 -4.64
C LYS A 45 -20.94 6.73 -6.10
N SER A 46 -20.60 7.70 -6.95
CA SER A 46 -20.17 7.41 -8.31
C SER A 46 -18.78 6.76 -8.28
N VAL A 47 -18.61 5.70 -9.05
CA VAL A 47 -17.32 5.03 -9.26
C VAL A 47 -17.13 4.79 -10.75
N ARG A 48 -15.89 4.76 -11.21
CA ARG A 48 -15.54 4.40 -12.58
C ARG A 48 -15.51 2.88 -12.69
N GLY A 49 -15.98 2.32 -13.80
CA GLY A 49 -15.88 0.88 -14.04
C GLY A 49 -14.45 0.42 -14.31
N CYS A 50 -14.24 -0.89 -14.38
CA CYS A 50 -12.91 -1.49 -14.53
C CYS A 50 -12.42 -1.55 -15.99
N ILE A 51 -13.27 -1.25 -16.97
CA ILE A 51 -12.90 -1.23 -18.39
C ILE A 51 -12.18 0.07 -18.73
N VAL A 52 -11.01 -0.06 -19.34
CA VAL A 52 -10.15 1.05 -19.77
C VAL A 52 -10.80 1.80 -20.93
N SER A 53 -10.82 3.13 -20.88
CA SER A 53 -11.21 4.00 -22.00
C SER A 53 -10.41 5.31 -21.97
N HIS A 54 -10.57 6.14 -23.00
CA HIS A 54 -9.92 7.45 -23.13
C HIS A 54 -10.36 8.51 -22.09
N ASP A 55 -11.36 8.19 -21.25
CA ASP A 55 -11.82 9.07 -20.18
C ASP A 55 -10.93 9.03 -18.93
N LEU A 56 -9.99 8.09 -18.89
CA LEU A 56 -9.04 7.96 -17.79
C LEU A 56 -8.03 9.11 -17.82
N SER A 57 -7.67 9.60 -16.64
CA SER A 57 -6.60 10.59 -16.46
C SER A 57 -5.30 9.90 -16.06
N VAL A 58 -5.38 8.95 -15.14
CA VAL A 58 -4.22 8.21 -14.63
C VAL A 58 -4.54 6.72 -14.57
N LEU A 59 -3.59 5.91 -15.03
CA LEU A 59 -3.61 4.46 -14.88
C LEU A 59 -2.42 4.02 -14.02
N ASN A 60 -2.70 3.31 -12.93
CA ASN A 60 -1.71 2.77 -12.02
C ASN A 60 -1.35 1.34 -12.44
N LEU A 61 -0.12 1.15 -12.89
CA LEU A 61 0.43 -0.13 -13.31
C LEU A 61 1.41 -0.67 -12.26
N VAL A 62 1.60 -1.99 -12.26
CA VAL A 62 2.67 -2.64 -11.51
C VAL A 62 3.43 -3.58 -12.42
N ILE A 63 4.75 -3.47 -12.37
CA ILE A 63 5.67 -4.33 -13.10
C ILE A 63 5.71 -5.69 -12.40
N VAL A 64 5.34 -6.75 -13.12
CA VAL A 64 5.35 -8.12 -12.60
C VAL A 64 6.63 -8.86 -13.00
N LYS A 65 7.20 -8.52 -14.16
CA LYS A 65 8.47 -9.07 -14.67
C LYS A 65 9.33 -7.92 -15.20
N LYS A 66 10.62 -7.93 -14.88
CA LYS A 66 11.61 -6.99 -15.44
C LYS A 66 11.86 -7.36 -16.91
N GLY A 67 11.97 -6.36 -17.79
CA GLY A 67 12.37 -6.55 -19.18
C GLY A 67 13.89 -6.67 -19.33
N GLU A 68 14.36 -6.72 -20.58
CA GLU A 68 15.80 -6.77 -20.89
C GLU A 68 16.52 -5.48 -20.45
N ASN A 69 15.90 -4.34 -20.71
CA ASN A 69 16.47 -3.03 -20.39
C ASN A 69 15.97 -2.49 -19.05
N ASP A 70 16.83 -1.74 -18.38
CA ASP A 70 16.49 -1.01 -17.17
C ASP A 70 15.67 0.25 -17.44
N LEU A 71 14.72 0.52 -16.54
CA LEU A 71 13.88 1.70 -16.53
C LEU A 71 14.38 2.67 -15.48
N PHE A 72 14.75 3.87 -15.94
CA PHE A 72 15.24 4.95 -15.08
C PHE A 72 14.20 5.36 -14.02
N GLY A 73 14.66 5.54 -12.78
CA GLY A 73 13.87 5.87 -11.60
C GLY A 73 12.96 4.76 -11.05
N LEU A 74 12.94 3.57 -11.67
CA LEU A 74 12.06 2.46 -11.30
C LEU A 74 12.82 1.17 -11.01
N THR A 75 13.60 0.65 -11.96
CA THR A 75 14.32 -0.63 -11.80
C THR A 75 15.80 -0.44 -11.52
N ASP A 76 16.34 0.75 -11.75
CA ASP A 76 17.69 1.19 -11.42
C ASP A 76 17.89 1.52 -9.93
N VAL A 77 16.82 1.89 -9.22
CA VAL A 77 16.88 2.29 -7.80
C VAL A 77 16.29 1.21 -6.90
N GLU A 78 17.09 0.68 -5.99
CA GLU A 78 16.61 -0.19 -4.92
C GLU A 78 16.15 0.62 -3.70
N LYS A 79 14.88 0.46 -3.32
CA LYS A 79 14.32 1.07 -2.10
C LYS A 79 14.29 0.05 -0.96
N PRO A 80 15.06 0.24 0.12
CA PRO A 80 15.05 -0.70 1.24
C PRO A 80 13.69 -0.69 1.96
N ARG A 81 13.31 -1.82 2.54
CA ARG A 81 12.08 -1.92 3.32
C ARG A 81 12.17 -1.03 4.56
N MET A 82 11.21 -0.14 4.75
CA MET A 82 11.20 0.81 5.87
C MET A 82 11.12 0.13 7.26
N ARG A 83 10.50 -1.06 7.35
CA ARG A 83 10.32 -1.78 8.62
C ARG A 83 10.53 -3.27 8.44
N GLY A 84 11.16 -3.89 9.43
CA GLY A 84 11.27 -5.34 9.55
C GLY A 84 10.01 -6.01 10.13
N PRO A 85 10.00 -7.35 10.15
CA PRO A 85 8.95 -8.12 10.81
C PRO A 85 8.92 -7.85 12.32
N LYS A 86 7.71 -7.60 12.85
CA LYS A 86 7.48 -7.40 14.30
C LYS A 86 7.10 -8.70 15.05
N ARG A 87 6.59 -9.70 14.34
CA ARG A 87 6.18 -10.99 14.92
C ARG A 87 7.34 -11.97 14.90
N ALA A 88 7.57 -12.67 16.00
CA ALA A 88 8.68 -13.63 16.13
C ALA A 88 8.64 -14.71 15.05
N SER A 89 7.45 -15.26 14.76
CA SER A 89 7.23 -16.26 13.71
C SER A 89 7.57 -15.83 12.28
N LYS A 90 7.77 -14.53 12.03
CA LYS A 90 8.16 -14.00 10.71
C LYS A 90 9.66 -13.70 10.61
N ILE A 91 10.42 -14.00 11.65
CA ILE A 91 11.87 -13.88 11.69
C ILE A 91 12.40 -15.29 11.42
N ASN A 92 13.07 -15.50 10.29
CA ASN A 92 13.55 -16.81 9.84
C ASN A 92 14.80 -17.22 10.64
N LEU A 93 14.59 -17.71 11.85
CA LEU A 93 15.62 -18.22 12.75
C LEU A 93 15.25 -19.62 13.24
N SER A 94 16.21 -20.35 13.81
CA SER A 94 15.91 -21.60 14.50
C SER A 94 15.10 -21.32 15.77
N LYS A 95 14.45 -22.35 16.33
CA LYS A 95 13.69 -22.19 17.58
C LYS A 95 14.60 -21.93 18.79
N GLU A 96 15.85 -22.35 18.72
CA GLU A 96 16.83 -22.12 19.78
C GLU A 96 17.37 -20.68 19.79
N ASP A 97 17.25 -19.96 18.67
CA ASP A 97 17.78 -18.61 18.53
C ASP A 97 16.93 -17.53 19.23
N ASP A 98 17.59 -16.61 19.92
CA ASP A 98 16.94 -15.43 20.49
C ASP A 98 16.59 -14.39 19.41
N VAL A 99 15.29 -14.31 19.09
CA VAL A 99 14.71 -13.35 18.14
C VAL A 99 15.01 -11.88 18.45
N ARG A 100 15.29 -11.51 19.71
CA ARG A 100 15.57 -10.12 20.10
C ARG A 100 16.86 -9.60 19.48
N LYS A 101 17.86 -10.46 19.33
CA LYS A 101 19.15 -10.11 18.74
C LYS A 101 19.04 -9.76 17.26
N TYR A 102 18.12 -10.39 16.54
CA TYR A 102 17.92 -10.21 15.10
C TYR A 102 16.83 -9.21 14.74
N ALA A 103 15.88 -8.93 15.64
CA ALA A 103 14.98 -7.79 15.47
C ALA A 103 15.74 -6.44 15.46
N ASN A 104 16.95 -6.42 16.01
CA ASN A 104 17.86 -5.28 15.99
C ASN A 104 18.41 -4.98 14.59
N THR A 105 18.46 -5.93 13.65
CA THR A 105 18.96 -5.65 12.29
C THR A 105 18.07 -4.66 11.51
N TYR A 106 16.83 -4.45 11.96
CA TYR A 106 15.90 -3.45 11.40
C TYR A 106 15.76 -2.20 12.30
N HIS A 107 16.80 -1.84 13.06
CA HIS A 107 16.86 -0.54 13.72
C HIS A 107 16.61 0.57 12.70
N ARG A 108 15.55 1.36 12.91
CA ARG A 108 15.46 2.65 12.23
C ARG A 108 16.30 3.64 13.04
N THR A 109 17.53 3.87 12.59
CA THR A 109 18.34 4.97 13.09
C THR A 109 17.96 6.24 12.35
N PHE A 110 17.63 7.30 13.07
CA PHE A 110 17.38 8.60 12.47
C PHE A 110 17.96 9.71 13.35
N THR A 111 18.36 10.79 12.70
CA THR A 111 18.75 12.02 13.38
C THR A 111 17.51 12.83 13.69
N THR A 112 17.36 13.21 14.95
CA THR A 112 16.33 14.16 15.37
C THR A 112 16.69 15.57 14.90
N LYS A 113 15.73 16.50 14.94
CA LYS A 113 15.98 17.93 14.63
C LYS A 113 17.07 18.54 15.52
N ALA A 114 17.23 18.04 16.74
CA ALA A 114 18.28 18.41 17.68
C ALA A 114 19.60 17.64 17.46
N SER A 115 19.84 17.14 16.23
CA SER A 115 21.04 16.42 15.80
C SER A 115 21.43 15.16 16.61
N LYS A 116 20.59 14.72 17.56
CA LYS A 116 20.78 13.46 18.30
C LYS A 116 20.39 12.26 17.46
N LYS A 117 21.26 11.25 17.38
CA LYS A 117 20.97 9.95 16.77
C LYS A 117 20.11 9.12 17.73
N VAL A 118 18.96 8.68 17.27
CA VAL A 118 18.03 7.81 18.02
C VAL A 118 17.79 6.54 17.22
N SER A 119 17.78 5.39 17.90
CA SER A 119 17.38 4.10 17.35
C SER A 119 16.03 3.69 17.94
N ASN A 120 15.07 3.36 17.07
CA ASN A 120 13.76 2.85 17.50
C ASN A 120 13.62 1.37 17.13
N THR A 121 13.27 0.54 18.11
CA THR A 121 12.91 -0.87 17.93
C THR A 121 11.45 -1.14 18.30
N PRO A 122 10.72 -1.93 17.50
CA PRO A 122 9.41 -2.40 17.90
C PRO A 122 9.53 -3.50 18.95
N LYS A 123 8.74 -3.45 20.03
CA LYS A 123 8.55 -4.59 20.93
C LYS A 123 8.04 -5.80 20.14
N ILE A 124 8.78 -6.90 20.16
CA ILE A 124 8.41 -8.15 19.47
C ILE A 124 7.10 -8.69 20.07
N LYS A 125 6.21 -9.15 19.20
CA LYS A 125 5.00 -9.90 19.59
C LYS A 125 5.19 -11.37 19.20
N GLY A 126 4.65 -12.28 20.02
CA GLY A 126 4.46 -13.69 19.63
C GLY A 126 3.67 -13.79 18.34
#